data_AF-A0A7V9GLG9-F1
#
_entry.id   AF-A0A7V9GLG9-F1
#
_cell.length_a   1.000
_cell.length_b   1.000
_cell.length_c   1.000
_cell.angle_alpha   90.00
_cell.angle_beta   90.00
_cell.angle_gamma   90.00
#
_symmetry.space_group_name_H-M   'P 1'
#
loop_
_entity.id
_entity.type
_entity.pdbx_description
1 polymer ?
#
loop_
_entity_poly.entity_id
_entity_poly.type
_entity_poly.pdbx_seq_one_letter_code
_entity_poly.pdbx_strand_id
1 'polypeptide(L)'
;MLLLALSVAPGLAICFYIFHKDIYNREPKITLLISFILGMLAIIPAYLLESVLIPFFGNSILATAIVAYGIVGLSEELFKFLVVRYYCYSRKSFDEPLDGIIYAVVVSMGFATVENIGYVMQHGYSVAIARMFLAIPAHATFGVMMGYFIGKAKFNPSKQNSYFLQGIFWAVFFHGTYDLFLFLQGNPNINPLISDMLLFSGAVASLIIAIRMSKKQISLHQKLSQKLFKPGMMALKIQRASIEDINTIRELTFKVWPQTYAAIIEKKQIDYMLDMMYSEAALEEQMLHHQHTFIIIYDDILPVAFASYGPSGNATWKLHKIYILPDQHGKGVGRFMINHIMEYVRLKGGYSLILNVNRNNKARYFYEKLGFNIIGEEDTDIGSGYFMNDYIMEKKLQE
;
A
#
# COMPACT_ATOMS: atom_id res chain seq x y z
N MET A 1 32.45 -10.55 -7.04
CA MET A 1 31.67 -9.43 -6.47
C MET A 1 30.78 -8.73 -7.51
N LEU A 2 31.32 -8.23 -8.63
CA LEU A 2 30.52 -7.52 -9.64
C LEU A 2 29.40 -8.36 -10.27
N LEU A 3 29.67 -9.62 -10.66
CA LEU A 3 28.66 -10.52 -11.23
C LEU A 3 27.51 -10.78 -10.26
N LEU A 4 27.82 -11.04 -8.98
CA LEU A 4 26.79 -11.23 -7.95
C LEU A 4 25.91 -9.99 -7.78
N ALA A 5 26.51 -8.79 -7.81
CA ALA A 5 25.76 -7.53 -7.74
C ALA A 5 24.84 -7.37 -8.95
N LEU A 6 25.31 -7.66 -10.16
CA LEU A 6 24.49 -7.65 -11.38
C LEU A 6 23.39 -8.71 -11.36
N SER A 7 23.61 -9.84 -10.69
CA SER A 7 22.61 -10.88 -10.59
C SER A 7 21.45 -10.51 -9.66
N VAL A 8 21.73 -9.76 -8.59
CA VAL A 8 20.76 -9.45 -7.51
C VAL A 8 20.08 -8.09 -7.71
N ALA A 9 20.83 -7.08 -8.16
CA ALA A 9 20.36 -5.70 -8.21
C ALA A 9 19.05 -5.50 -9.01
N PRO A 10 18.84 -6.12 -10.19
CA PRO A 10 17.62 -5.87 -10.96
C PRO A 10 16.36 -6.39 -10.27
N GLY A 11 16.43 -7.57 -9.63
CA GLY A 11 15.31 -8.14 -8.88
C GLY A 11 14.92 -7.26 -7.69
N LEU A 12 15.92 -6.79 -6.94
CA LEU A 12 15.69 -5.83 -5.86
C LEU A 12 15.16 -4.48 -6.37
N ALA A 13 15.67 -3.97 -7.50
CA ALA A 13 15.22 -2.72 -8.09
C ALA A 13 13.73 -2.76 -8.46
N ILE A 14 13.24 -3.88 -9.01
CA ILE A 14 11.82 -4.08 -9.29
C ILE A 14 11.00 -4.14 -8.00
N CYS A 15 11.47 -4.86 -6.97
CA CYS A 15 10.83 -4.88 -5.66
C CYS A 15 10.73 -3.48 -5.05
N PHE A 16 11.82 -2.70 -5.09
CA PHE A 16 11.83 -1.31 -4.63
C PHE A 16 10.87 -0.44 -5.43
N TYR A 17 10.85 -0.56 -6.76
CA TYR A 17 9.94 0.20 -7.62
C TYR A 17 8.48 -0.05 -7.24
N ILE A 18 8.10 -1.32 -7.08
CA ILE A 18 6.72 -1.70 -6.69
C ILE A 18 6.39 -1.18 -5.31
N PHE A 19 7.29 -1.35 -4.33
CA PHE A 19 7.09 -0.88 -2.95
C PHE A 19 6.86 0.64 -2.88
N HIS A 20 7.56 1.43 -3.70
CA HIS A 20 7.39 2.89 -3.70
C HIS A 20 6.16 3.36 -4.47
N LYS A 21 5.71 2.57 -5.46
CA LYS A 21 4.53 2.88 -6.27
C LYS A 21 3.22 2.67 -5.51
N ASP A 22 3.24 1.81 -4.50
CA ASP A 22 2.18 1.69 -3.53
C ASP A 22 2.30 2.81 -2.47
N ILE A 23 1.57 3.90 -2.70
CA ILE A 23 1.65 5.12 -1.89
C ILE A 23 0.61 5.13 -0.77
N TYR A 24 -0.49 4.39 -0.93
CA TYR A 24 -1.67 4.52 -0.07
C TYR A 24 -1.82 3.40 0.97
N ASN A 25 -1.42 2.16 0.65
CA ASN A 25 -1.55 1.01 1.57
C ASN A 25 -0.35 0.07 1.48
N ARG A 26 0.81 0.54 1.95
CA ARG A 26 2.05 -0.22 1.84
C ARG A 26 2.01 -1.52 2.63
N GLU A 27 2.33 -2.59 1.93
CA GLU A 27 2.51 -3.91 2.53
C GLU A 27 3.61 -3.93 3.61
N PRO A 28 3.43 -4.72 4.68
CA PRO A 28 4.43 -4.85 5.73
C PRO A 28 5.76 -5.34 5.15
N LYS A 29 6.83 -4.56 5.39
CA LYS A 29 8.18 -4.86 4.86
C LYS A 29 8.65 -6.28 5.18
N ILE A 30 8.34 -6.79 6.37
CA ILE A 30 8.70 -8.14 6.80
C ILE A 30 7.97 -9.19 5.96
N THR A 31 6.69 -8.98 5.64
CA THR A 31 5.92 -9.91 4.80
C THR A 31 6.49 -9.94 3.39
N LEU A 32 6.80 -8.78 2.80
CA LEU A 32 7.46 -8.73 1.49
C LEU A 32 8.83 -9.41 1.50
N LEU A 33 9.63 -9.20 2.55
CA LEU A 33 10.94 -9.85 2.69
C LEU A 33 10.80 -11.38 2.76
N ILE A 34 9.87 -11.89 3.56
CA ILE A 34 9.64 -13.33 3.66
C ILE A 34 9.10 -13.88 2.34
N SER A 35 8.19 -13.18 1.66
CA SER A 35 7.70 -13.58 0.33
C SER A 35 8.84 -13.68 -0.69
N PHE A 36 9.78 -12.73 -0.67
CA PHE A 36 10.98 -12.77 -1.52
C PHE A 36 11.85 -13.99 -1.19
N ILE A 37 12.10 -14.25 0.10
CA ILE A 37 12.89 -15.42 0.55
C ILE A 37 12.22 -16.74 0.17
N LEU A 38 10.91 -16.86 0.34
CA LEU A 38 10.16 -18.04 -0.08
C LEU A 38 10.20 -18.22 -1.60
N GLY A 39 10.21 -17.12 -2.36
CA GLY A 39 10.48 -17.14 -3.80
C GLY A 39 11.85 -17.70 -4.14
N MET A 40 12.90 -17.28 -3.42
CA MET A 40 14.24 -17.86 -3.56
C MET A 40 14.26 -19.37 -3.27
N LEU A 41 13.49 -19.82 -2.27
CA LEU A 41 13.42 -21.25 -1.91
C LEU A 41 12.57 -22.08 -2.89
N ALA A 42 11.61 -21.46 -3.57
CA ALA A 42 10.72 -22.13 -4.52
C ALA A 42 11.45 -22.70 -5.75
N ILE A 43 12.66 -22.24 -6.05
CA ILE A 43 13.51 -22.80 -7.11
C ILE A 43 13.99 -24.21 -6.80
N ILE A 44 14.19 -24.57 -5.52
CA ILE A 44 14.73 -25.87 -5.14
C ILE A 44 13.82 -27.02 -5.58
N PRO A 45 12.52 -27.05 -5.21
CA PRO A 45 11.65 -28.13 -5.66
C PRO A 45 11.35 -28.08 -7.16
N ALA A 46 11.38 -26.90 -7.80
CA ALA A 46 11.25 -26.77 -9.25
C ALA A 46 12.42 -27.45 -9.97
N TYR A 47 13.64 -27.08 -9.61
CA TYR A 47 14.87 -27.65 -10.14
C TYR A 47 14.97 -29.17 -9.91
N LEU A 48 14.57 -29.66 -8.73
CA LEU A 48 14.54 -31.11 -8.47
C LEU A 48 13.59 -31.83 -9.42
N LEU A 49 12.38 -31.30 -9.62
CA LEU A 49 11.39 -31.86 -10.54
C LEU A 49 11.91 -31.85 -11.99
N GLU A 50 12.49 -30.73 -12.43
CA GLU A 50 13.08 -30.57 -13.75
C GLU A 50 14.24 -31.54 -13.99
N SER A 51 15.15 -31.67 -13.02
CA SER A 51 16.31 -32.56 -13.12
C SER A 51 15.94 -34.04 -13.27
N VAL A 52 14.77 -34.43 -12.75
CA VAL A 52 14.23 -35.77 -12.91
C VAL A 52 13.50 -35.92 -14.24
N LEU A 53 12.69 -34.94 -14.64
CA LEU A 53 11.80 -35.08 -15.80
C LEU A 53 12.46 -34.78 -17.15
N ILE A 54 13.31 -33.75 -17.24
CA ILE A 54 13.94 -33.31 -18.50
C ILE A 54 14.71 -34.44 -19.22
N PRO A 55 15.50 -35.29 -18.54
CA PRO A 55 16.26 -36.36 -19.20
C PRO A 55 15.41 -37.38 -19.99
N PHE A 56 14.10 -37.45 -19.74
CA PHE A 56 13.19 -38.35 -20.46
C PHE A 56 12.73 -37.80 -21.82
N PHE A 57 13.11 -36.56 -22.17
CA PHE A 57 12.70 -35.89 -23.41
C PHE A 57 13.89 -35.70 -24.36
N GLY A 58 13.64 -35.89 -25.66
CA GLY A 58 14.65 -35.68 -26.71
C GLY A 58 14.71 -34.23 -27.22
N ASN A 59 15.42 -34.02 -28.34
CA ASN A 59 15.70 -32.69 -28.91
C ASN A 59 14.75 -32.27 -30.05
N SER A 60 13.62 -32.94 -30.24
CA SER A 60 12.65 -32.54 -31.27
C SER A 60 11.94 -31.24 -30.87
N ILE A 61 11.46 -30.45 -31.84
CA ILE A 61 10.73 -29.20 -31.56
C ILE A 61 9.53 -29.44 -30.63
N LEU A 62 8.81 -30.55 -30.84
CA LEU A 62 7.69 -30.94 -29.98
C LEU A 62 8.17 -31.27 -28.55
N ALA A 63 9.28 -32.00 -28.41
CA ALA A 63 9.85 -32.31 -27.10
C ALA A 63 10.33 -31.03 -26.39
N THR A 64 10.98 -30.10 -27.09
CA THR A 64 11.36 -28.79 -26.55
C THR A 64 10.14 -28.00 -26.06
N ALA A 65 9.04 -28.01 -26.80
CA ALA A 65 7.79 -27.39 -26.37
C ALA A 65 7.20 -28.07 -25.12
N ILE A 66 7.19 -29.41 -25.06
CA ILE A 66 6.71 -30.12 -23.87
C ILE A 66 7.57 -29.78 -22.65
N VAL A 67 8.89 -29.74 -22.82
CA VAL A 67 9.82 -29.35 -21.75
C VAL A 67 9.57 -27.91 -21.29
N ALA A 68 9.48 -26.96 -22.22
CA ALA A 68 9.30 -25.54 -21.92
C ALA A 68 7.98 -25.24 -21.19
N TYR A 69 6.85 -25.78 -21.66
CA TYR A 69 5.54 -25.51 -21.06
C TYR A 69 5.20 -26.47 -19.91
N GLY A 70 5.40 -27.77 -20.13
CA GLY A 70 4.89 -28.83 -19.26
C GLY A 70 5.83 -29.20 -18.11
N ILE A 71 7.13 -28.92 -18.26
CA ILE A 71 8.11 -29.19 -17.22
C ILE A 71 8.54 -27.86 -16.58
N VAL A 72 9.33 -27.04 -17.28
CA VAL A 72 9.96 -25.83 -16.73
C VAL A 72 8.92 -24.76 -16.38
N GLY A 73 8.15 -24.28 -17.36
CA GLY A 73 7.16 -23.24 -17.12
C GLY A 73 6.11 -23.65 -16.08
N LEU A 74 5.67 -24.92 -16.10
CA LEU A 74 4.71 -25.44 -15.13
C LEU A 74 5.31 -25.58 -13.72
N SER A 75 6.50 -26.18 -13.57
CA SER A 75 7.14 -26.37 -12.26
C SER A 75 7.38 -25.02 -11.59
N GLU A 76 8.02 -24.10 -12.29
CA GLU A 76 8.43 -22.82 -11.76
C GLU A 76 7.23 -21.97 -11.32
N GLU A 77 6.24 -21.82 -12.21
CA GLU A 77 5.07 -20.99 -11.90
C GLU A 77 4.16 -21.65 -10.86
N LEU A 78 4.09 -22.99 -10.83
CA LEU A 78 3.36 -23.70 -9.78
C LEU A 78 3.99 -23.46 -8.40
N PHE A 79 5.31 -23.60 -8.25
CA PHE A 79 5.94 -23.39 -6.94
C PHE A 79 5.88 -21.94 -6.49
N LYS A 80 6.01 -20.96 -7.40
CA LYS A 80 5.74 -19.54 -7.09
C LYS A 80 4.28 -19.34 -6.67
N PHE A 81 3.33 -19.93 -7.39
CA PHE A 81 1.90 -19.90 -7.05
C PHE A 81 1.64 -20.45 -5.66
N LEU A 82 2.23 -21.60 -5.30
CA LEU A 82 2.06 -22.22 -3.98
C LEU A 82 2.52 -21.29 -2.85
N VAL A 83 3.65 -20.60 -3.03
CA VAL A 83 4.11 -19.58 -2.06
C VAL A 83 3.08 -18.47 -1.91
N VAL A 84 2.60 -17.90 -3.02
CA VAL A 84 1.58 -16.84 -2.96
C VAL A 84 0.29 -17.37 -2.31
N ARG A 85 -0.17 -18.56 -2.69
CA ARG A 85 -1.43 -19.18 -2.27
C ARG A 85 -1.48 -19.55 -0.79
N TYR A 86 -0.38 -20.04 -0.23
CA TYR A 86 -0.37 -20.55 1.14
C TYR A 86 0.22 -19.56 2.14
N TYR A 87 1.26 -18.81 1.75
CA TYR A 87 1.87 -17.80 2.63
C TYR A 87 1.21 -16.43 2.47
N CYS A 88 1.24 -15.84 1.27
CA CYS A 88 0.84 -14.44 1.06
C CYS A 88 -0.68 -14.26 1.21
N TYR A 89 -1.46 -15.14 0.58
CA TYR A 89 -2.93 -15.09 0.53
C TYR A 89 -3.59 -15.16 1.91
N SER A 90 -2.90 -15.72 2.91
CA SER A 90 -3.38 -15.86 4.29
C SER A 90 -3.06 -14.64 5.16
N ARG A 91 -2.30 -13.66 4.65
CA ARG A 91 -1.91 -12.47 5.40
C ARG A 91 -3.08 -11.49 5.50
N LYS A 92 -3.20 -10.86 6.66
CA LYS A 92 -4.20 -9.80 6.90
C LYS A 92 -3.99 -8.59 6.00
N SER A 93 -2.73 -8.34 5.62
CA SER A 93 -2.36 -7.26 4.73
C SER A 93 -2.67 -7.52 3.25
N PHE A 94 -3.05 -8.75 2.87
CA PHE A 94 -3.65 -9.00 1.56
C PHE A 94 -5.14 -8.66 1.63
N ASP A 95 -5.43 -7.38 1.60
CA ASP A 95 -6.75 -6.79 1.79
C ASP A 95 -7.28 -6.04 0.54
N GLU A 96 -6.49 -6.01 -0.54
CA GLU A 96 -6.86 -5.41 -1.81
C GLU A 96 -6.49 -6.25 -3.06
N PRO A 97 -7.17 -6.05 -4.21
CA PRO A 97 -6.87 -6.81 -5.43
C PRO A 97 -5.45 -6.58 -5.98
N LEU A 98 -4.84 -5.42 -5.70
CA LEU A 98 -3.50 -5.07 -6.17
C LEU A 98 -2.42 -5.90 -5.47
N ASP A 99 -2.63 -6.28 -4.21
CA ASP A 99 -1.70 -7.04 -3.39
C ASP A 99 -1.36 -8.38 -4.01
N GLY A 100 -2.32 -8.99 -4.72
CA GLY A 100 -2.08 -10.20 -5.50
C GLY A 100 -0.95 -10.02 -6.50
N ILE A 101 -0.89 -8.88 -7.18
CA ILE A 101 0.21 -8.51 -8.08
C ILE A 101 1.49 -8.26 -7.29
N ILE A 102 1.42 -7.46 -6.22
CA ILE A 102 2.61 -7.09 -5.42
C ILE A 102 3.30 -8.35 -4.88
N TYR A 103 2.56 -9.22 -4.19
CA TYR A 103 3.11 -10.46 -3.63
C TYR A 103 3.62 -11.40 -4.71
N ALA A 104 2.85 -11.62 -5.80
CA ALA A 104 3.28 -12.52 -6.86
C ALA A 104 4.56 -12.04 -7.55
N VAL A 105 4.70 -10.73 -7.80
CA VAL A 105 5.94 -10.18 -8.36
C VAL A 105 7.10 -10.33 -7.38
N VAL A 106 6.91 -10.04 -6.10
CA VAL A 106 7.99 -10.17 -5.10
C VAL A 106 8.46 -11.61 -4.96
N VAL A 107 7.55 -12.59 -4.95
CA VAL A 107 7.90 -14.02 -4.99
C VAL A 107 8.66 -14.35 -6.28
N SER A 108 8.19 -13.86 -7.43
CA SER A 108 8.84 -14.08 -8.73
C SER A 108 10.23 -13.45 -8.80
N MET A 109 10.45 -12.30 -8.18
CA MET A 109 11.77 -11.65 -8.10
C MET A 109 12.73 -12.41 -7.18
N GLY A 110 12.24 -12.99 -6.09
CA GLY A 110 13.03 -13.91 -5.26
C GLY A 110 13.52 -15.10 -6.08
N PHE A 111 12.61 -15.77 -6.77
CA PHE A 111 12.93 -16.90 -7.65
C PHE A 111 13.95 -16.51 -8.73
N ALA A 112 13.64 -15.46 -9.50
CA ALA A 112 14.47 -14.95 -10.59
C ALA A 112 15.87 -14.54 -10.11
N THR A 113 16.02 -14.10 -8.86
CA THR A 113 17.32 -13.73 -8.30
C THR A 113 18.24 -14.95 -8.18
N VAL A 114 17.75 -16.06 -7.60
CA VAL A 114 18.57 -17.27 -7.46
C VAL A 114 18.88 -17.87 -8.82
N GLU A 115 17.87 -17.92 -9.69
CA GLU A 115 18.01 -18.43 -11.05
C GLU A 115 19.06 -17.62 -11.84
N ASN A 116 18.98 -16.28 -11.78
CA ASN A 116 19.92 -15.40 -12.43
C ASN A 116 21.34 -15.49 -11.85
N ILE A 117 21.50 -15.76 -10.55
CA ILE A 117 22.82 -16.07 -9.97
C ILE A 117 23.39 -17.33 -10.64
N GLY A 118 22.60 -18.41 -10.74
CA GLY A 118 23.03 -19.66 -11.38
C GLY A 118 23.50 -19.46 -12.83
N TYR A 119 22.67 -18.80 -13.65
CA TYR A 119 23.01 -18.52 -15.05
C TYR A 119 24.26 -17.66 -15.20
N VAL A 120 24.36 -16.58 -14.44
CA VAL A 120 25.48 -15.63 -14.54
C VAL A 120 26.79 -16.22 -14.04
N MET A 121 26.75 -17.07 -13.00
CA MET A 121 27.93 -17.77 -12.52
C MET A 121 28.49 -18.75 -13.56
N GLN A 122 27.62 -19.34 -14.39
CA GLN A 122 28.03 -20.26 -15.44
C GLN A 122 28.49 -19.55 -16.74
N HIS A 123 27.82 -18.47 -17.13
CA HIS A 123 27.99 -17.87 -18.47
C HIS A 123 28.62 -16.46 -18.47
N GLY A 124 28.81 -15.86 -17.29
CA GLY A 124 29.54 -14.60 -17.13
C GLY A 124 28.73 -13.32 -17.41
N TYR A 125 29.46 -12.25 -17.74
CA TYR A 125 28.97 -10.87 -17.69
C TYR A 125 27.96 -10.51 -18.80
N SER A 126 28.17 -10.99 -20.03
CA SER A 126 27.27 -10.71 -21.15
C SER A 126 25.86 -11.25 -20.89
N VAL A 127 25.76 -12.46 -20.33
CA VAL A 127 24.49 -13.07 -19.92
C VAL A 127 23.85 -12.29 -18.78
N ALA A 128 24.63 -11.75 -17.83
CA ALA A 128 24.09 -10.91 -16.76
C ALA A 128 23.38 -9.66 -17.31
N ILE A 129 23.98 -8.99 -18.30
CA ILE A 129 23.35 -7.83 -18.95
C ILE A 129 22.10 -8.24 -19.72
N ALA A 130 22.16 -9.30 -20.54
CA ALA A 130 21.01 -9.73 -21.33
C ALA A 130 19.82 -10.09 -20.43
N ARG A 131 20.06 -10.83 -19.34
CA ARG A 131 19.03 -11.24 -18.38
C ARG A 131 18.44 -10.05 -17.61
N MET A 132 19.22 -9.00 -17.35
CA MET A 132 18.72 -7.77 -16.72
C MET A 132 17.57 -7.12 -17.50
N PHE A 133 17.62 -7.16 -18.84
CA PHE A 133 16.62 -6.51 -19.69
C PHE A 133 15.56 -7.47 -20.26
N LEU A 134 15.81 -8.78 -20.24
CA LEU A 134 14.91 -9.78 -20.81
C LEU A 134 14.30 -10.68 -19.72
N ALA A 135 15.09 -11.61 -19.15
CA ALA A 135 14.59 -12.65 -18.26
C ALA A 135 14.00 -12.11 -16.95
N ILE A 136 14.68 -11.16 -16.28
CA ILE A 136 14.23 -10.65 -14.98
C ILE A 136 12.92 -9.84 -15.13
N PRO A 137 12.79 -8.90 -16.10
CA PRO A 137 11.50 -8.29 -16.41
C PRO A 137 10.43 -9.32 -16.82
N ALA A 138 10.78 -10.37 -17.57
CA ALA A 138 9.84 -11.41 -17.96
C ALA A 138 9.22 -12.10 -16.72
N HIS A 139 10.02 -12.52 -15.74
CA HIS A 139 9.48 -13.06 -14.48
C HIS A 139 8.57 -12.09 -13.74
N ALA A 140 8.89 -10.79 -13.75
CA ALA A 140 8.00 -9.78 -13.16
C ALA A 140 6.67 -9.73 -13.92
N THR A 141 6.67 -9.81 -15.25
CA THR A 141 5.44 -9.82 -16.05
C THR A 141 4.60 -11.07 -15.79
N PHE A 142 5.21 -12.24 -15.65
CA PHE A 142 4.49 -13.49 -15.35
C PHE A 142 3.90 -13.43 -13.93
N GLY A 143 4.66 -12.92 -12.96
CA GLY A 143 4.19 -12.61 -11.61
C GLY A 143 3.00 -11.66 -11.60
N VAL A 144 3.00 -10.61 -12.43
CA VAL A 144 1.84 -9.71 -12.61
C VAL A 144 0.61 -10.47 -13.11
N MET A 145 0.76 -11.33 -14.13
CA MET A 145 -0.36 -12.07 -14.70
C MET A 145 -0.97 -13.06 -13.70
N MET A 146 -0.12 -13.83 -13.00
CA MET A 146 -0.55 -14.71 -11.92
C MET A 146 -1.23 -13.92 -10.79
N GLY A 147 -0.56 -12.87 -10.32
CA GLY A 147 -1.02 -12.03 -9.23
C GLY A 147 -2.34 -11.31 -9.50
N TYR A 148 -2.56 -10.88 -10.75
CA TYR A 148 -3.83 -10.29 -11.19
C TYR A 148 -5.02 -11.22 -10.91
N PHE A 149 -4.89 -12.50 -11.28
CA PHE A 149 -5.94 -13.47 -11.08
C PHE A 149 -6.05 -13.93 -9.62
N ILE A 150 -4.94 -14.11 -8.91
CA ILE A 150 -4.95 -14.41 -7.46
C ILE A 150 -5.66 -13.29 -6.69
N GLY A 151 -5.36 -12.03 -7.00
CA GLY A 151 -6.06 -10.87 -6.44
C GLY A 151 -7.56 -10.96 -6.70
N LYS A 152 -7.99 -11.22 -7.94
CA LYS A 152 -9.42 -11.42 -8.25
C LYS A 152 -10.04 -12.61 -7.50
N ALA A 153 -9.29 -13.68 -7.26
CA ALA A 153 -9.75 -14.86 -6.54
C ALA A 153 -10.06 -14.56 -5.07
N LYS A 154 -9.27 -13.67 -4.44
CA LYS A 154 -9.48 -13.21 -3.06
C LYS A 154 -10.79 -12.46 -2.88
N PHE A 155 -11.13 -11.57 -3.82
CA PHE A 155 -12.32 -10.71 -3.74
C PHE A 155 -13.53 -11.26 -4.51
N ASN A 156 -13.47 -12.50 -4.99
CA ASN A 156 -14.59 -13.15 -5.66
C ASN A 156 -14.61 -14.66 -5.35
N PRO A 157 -15.08 -15.05 -4.14
CA PRO A 157 -15.05 -16.43 -3.68
C PRO A 157 -15.79 -17.42 -4.60
N SER A 158 -16.87 -16.99 -5.26
CA SER A 158 -17.67 -17.86 -6.14
C SER A 158 -16.92 -18.27 -7.41
N LYS A 159 -15.91 -17.51 -7.84
CA LYS A 159 -15.06 -17.82 -9.01
C LYS A 159 -13.61 -18.12 -8.64
N GLN A 160 -13.33 -18.35 -7.35
CA GLN A 160 -11.97 -18.46 -6.82
C GLN A 160 -11.11 -19.50 -7.56
N ASN A 161 -11.59 -20.75 -7.66
CA ASN A 161 -10.85 -21.81 -8.33
C ASN A 161 -10.60 -21.52 -9.82
N SER A 162 -11.59 -20.94 -10.50
CA SER A 162 -11.45 -20.54 -11.91
C SER A 162 -10.36 -19.48 -12.09
N TYR A 163 -10.24 -18.54 -11.15
CA TYR A 163 -9.18 -17.53 -11.20
C TYR A 163 -7.81 -18.10 -10.85
N PHE A 164 -7.70 -19.02 -9.88
CA PHE A 164 -6.43 -19.71 -9.64
C PHE A 164 -5.94 -20.46 -10.88
N LEU A 165 -6.83 -21.21 -11.56
CA LEU A 165 -6.49 -21.89 -12.81
C LEU A 165 -6.07 -20.92 -13.91
N GLN A 166 -6.77 -19.78 -14.06
CA GLN A 166 -6.38 -18.73 -15.02
C GLN A 166 -5.01 -18.13 -14.70
N GLY A 167 -4.72 -17.88 -13.42
CA GLY A 167 -3.44 -17.33 -12.98
C GLY A 167 -2.27 -18.23 -13.34
N ILE A 168 -2.37 -19.52 -13.02
CA ILE A 168 -1.35 -20.52 -13.39
C ILE A 168 -1.27 -20.64 -14.92
N PHE A 169 -2.40 -20.82 -15.61
CA PHE A 169 -2.42 -20.98 -17.06
C PHE A 169 -1.70 -19.84 -17.79
N TRP A 170 -2.02 -18.59 -17.48
CA TRP A 170 -1.41 -17.45 -18.17
C TRP A 170 0.07 -17.29 -17.84
N ALA A 171 0.47 -17.51 -16.58
CA ALA A 171 1.88 -17.48 -16.21
C ALA A 171 2.68 -18.57 -16.94
N VAL A 172 2.20 -19.82 -16.90
CA VAL A 172 2.83 -20.96 -17.60
C VAL A 172 2.87 -20.75 -19.10
N PHE A 173 1.80 -20.22 -19.69
CA PHE A 173 1.76 -19.97 -21.13
C PHE A 173 2.82 -18.97 -21.56
N PHE A 174 2.90 -17.80 -20.90
CA PHE A 174 3.89 -16.79 -21.28
C PHE A 174 5.32 -17.19 -20.92
N HIS A 175 5.52 -17.86 -19.79
CA HIS A 175 6.81 -18.37 -19.39
C HIS A 175 7.30 -19.49 -20.33
N GLY A 176 6.50 -20.53 -20.55
CA GLY A 176 6.83 -21.60 -21.47
C GLY A 176 7.04 -21.12 -22.91
N THR A 177 6.35 -20.04 -23.33
CA THR A 177 6.62 -19.40 -24.63
C THR A 177 7.99 -18.73 -24.66
N TYR A 178 8.37 -18.02 -23.60
CA TYR A 178 9.69 -17.41 -23.46
C TYR A 178 10.79 -18.47 -23.51
N ASP A 179 10.64 -19.54 -22.74
CA ASP A 179 11.60 -20.64 -22.68
C ASP A 179 11.67 -21.44 -23.97
N LEU A 180 10.52 -21.67 -24.63
CA LEU A 180 10.52 -22.33 -25.93
C LEU A 180 11.38 -21.55 -26.91
N PHE A 181 11.19 -20.24 -27.03
CA PHE A 181 12.01 -19.42 -27.92
C PHE A 181 13.48 -19.45 -27.50
N LEU A 182 13.78 -19.31 -26.20
CA LEU A 182 15.14 -19.42 -25.72
C LEU A 182 15.81 -20.77 -26.07
N PHE A 183 15.12 -21.90 -25.86
CA PHE A 183 15.65 -23.23 -26.14
C PHE A 183 15.82 -23.51 -27.64
N LEU A 184 14.95 -22.94 -28.49
CA LEU A 184 15.07 -23.09 -29.94
C LEU A 184 16.31 -22.37 -30.50
N GLN A 185 16.94 -21.44 -29.77
CA GLN A 185 18.23 -20.84 -30.17
C GLN A 185 19.34 -21.89 -30.27
N GLY A 186 19.27 -22.96 -29.47
CA GLY A 186 20.21 -24.08 -29.51
C GLY A 186 19.88 -25.15 -30.55
N ASN A 187 18.77 -25.01 -31.30
CA ASN A 187 18.37 -26.02 -32.28
C ASN A 187 19.08 -25.78 -33.62
N PRO A 188 19.86 -26.74 -34.16
CA PRO A 188 20.61 -26.56 -35.40
C PRO A 188 19.73 -26.33 -36.64
N ASN A 189 18.44 -26.66 -36.55
CA ASN A 189 17.49 -26.51 -37.66
C ASN A 189 16.77 -25.15 -37.68
N ILE A 190 17.01 -24.29 -36.69
CA ILE A 190 16.34 -23.00 -36.56
C ILE A 190 17.37 -21.89 -36.59
N ASN A 191 17.12 -20.85 -37.40
CA ASN A 191 18.00 -19.69 -37.46
C ASN A 191 17.95 -18.94 -36.11
N PRO A 192 19.08 -18.74 -35.41
CA PRO A 192 19.13 -18.05 -34.14
C PRO A 192 18.49 -16.66 -34.18
N LEU A 193 18.64 -15.92 -35.29
CA LEU A 193 18.06 -14.59 -35.46
C LEU A 193 16.52 -14.63 -35.40
N ILE A 194 15.90 -15.66 -36.00
CA ILE A 194 14.44 -15.84 -35.94
C ILE A 194 14.02 -16.06 -34.49
N SER A 195 14.76 -16.89 -33.77
CA SER A 195 14.48 -17.19 -32.38
C SER A 195 14.67 -15.98 -31.46
N ASP A 196 15.71 -15.17 -31.67
CA ASP A 196 15.93 -13.90 -30.96
C ASP A 196 14.78 -12.91 -31.20
N MET A 197 14.31 -12.78 -32.44
CA MET A 197 13.17 -11.93 -32.77
C MET A 197 11.88 -12.41 -32.09
N LEU A 198 11.66 -13.72 -32.07
CA LEU A 198 10.52 -14.33 -31.37
C LEU A 198 10.61 -14.09 -29.86
N LEU A 199 11.76 -14.32 -29.25
CA LEU A 199 12.01 -14.08 -27.83
C LEU A 199 11.74 -12.62 -27.45
N PHE A 200 12.30 -11.68 -28.20
CA PHE A 200 12.10 -10.25 -27.97
C PHE A 200 10.63 -9.84 -28.14
N SER A 201 9.99 -10.28 -29.23
CA SER A 201 8.57 -9.98 -29.48
C SER A 201 7.64 -10.56 -28.41
N GLY A 202 7.94 -11.77 -27.92
CA GLY A 202 7.23 -12.44 -26.83
C GLY A 202 7.38 -11.68 -25.51
N ALA A 203 8.59 -11.23 -25.18
CA ALA A 203 8.85 -10.40 -24.00
C ALA A 203 8.14 -9.04 -24.06
N VAL A 204 8.11 -8.39 -25.24
CA VAL A 204 7.36 -7.13 -25.42
C VAL A 204 5.85 -7.37 -25.30
N ALA A 205 5.34 -8.45 -25.90
CA ALA A 205 3.92 -8.81 -25.80
C ALA A 205 3.50 -9.11 -24.35
N SER A 206 4.30 -9.87 -23.60
CA SER A 206 4.02 -10.18 -22.20
C SER A 206 4.03 -8.90 -21.35
N LEU A 207 4.98 -7.98 -21.60
CA LEU A 207 5.03 -6.69 -20.93
C LEU A 207 3.79 -5.83 -21.20
N ILE A 208 3.35 -5.73 -22.46
CA ILE A 208 2.15 -4.97 -22.82
C ILE A 208 0.92 -5.52 -22.09
N ILE A 209 0.77 -6.85 -22.05
CA ILE A 209 -0.35 -7.51 -21.38
C ILE A 209 -0.27 -7.30 -19.87
N ALA A 210 0.90 -7.47 -19.26
CA ALA A 210 1.12 -7.21 -17.85
C ALA A 210 0.82 -5.75 -17.46
N ILE A 211 1.22 -4.78 -18.29
CA ILE A 211 0.88 -3.36 -18.09
C ILE A 211 -0.63 -3.15 -18.17
N ARG A 212 -1.32 -3.74 -19.15
CA ARG A 212 -2.79 -3.65 -19.28
C ARG A 212 -3.50 -4.25 -18.07
N MET A 213 -3.06 -5.42 -17.60
CA MET A 213 -3.62 -6.10 -16.42
C MET A 213 -3.35 -5.31 -15.14
N SER A 214 -2.12 -4.81 -14.96
CA SER A 214 -1.76 -3.90 -13.86
C SER A 214 -2.63 -2.64 -13.86
N LYS A 215 -2.79 -1.96 -15.00
CA LYS A 215 -3.66 -0.76 -15.10
C LYS A 215 -5.11 -1.10 -14.79
N LYS A 216 -5.61 -2.25 -15.24
CA LYS A 216 -6.97 -2.71 -14.94
C LYS A 216 -7.14 -3.02 -13.45
N GLN A 217 -6.14 -3.62 -12.80
CA GLN A 217 -6.18 -3.89 -11.37
C GLN A 217 -6.01 -2.63 -10.54
N ILE A 218 -5.17 -1.68 -10.94
CA ILE A 218 -5.07 -0.35 -10.33
C ILE A 218 -6.41 0.37 -10.47
N SER A 219 -7.06 0.33 -11.63
CA SER A 219 -8.40 0.89 -11.79
C SER A 219 -9.44 0.17 -10.92
N LEU A 220 -9.34 -1.15 -10.76
CA LEU A 220 -10.21 -1.92 -9.87
C LEU A 220 -9.96 -1.58 -8.41
N HIS A 221 -8.70 -1.50 -7.98
CA HIS A 221 -8.29 -1.03 -6.66
C HIS A 221 -8.81 0.39 -6.47
N GLN A 222 -8.54 1.33 -7.36
CA GLN A 222 -9.09 2.68 -7.30
C GLN A 222 -10.61 2.70 -7.28
N LYS A 223 -11.31 1.79 -7.97
CA LYS A 223 -12.78 1.67 -7.92
C LYS A 223 -13.28 1.00 -6.64
N LEU A 224 -12.53 0.06 -6.09
CA LEU A 224 -12.82 -0.64 -4.84
C LEU A 224 -12.53 0.31 -3.69
N SER A 225 -11.36 0.95 -3.65
CA SER A 225 -11.08 2.13 -2.85
C SER A 225 -12.12 3.20 -3.12
N GLN A 226 -12.52 3.57 -4.32
CA GLN A 226 -13.64 4.51 -4.52
C GLN A 226 -15.02 3.90 -4.22
N LYS A 227 -15.19 2.62 -3.90
CA LYS A 227 -16.48 2.01 -3.51
C LYS A 227 -16.56 1.85 -2.00
N LEU A 228 -15.44 1.48 -1.38
CA LEU A 228 -15.13 1.50 0.04
C LEU A 228 -14.99 2.95 0.55
N PHE A 229 -14.46 3.86 -0.27
CA PHE A 229 -14.26 5.29 -0.04
C PHE A 229 -15.14 6.17 -0.95
N LYS A 230 -16.13 5.60 -1.68
CA LYS A 230 -17.27 6.41 -2.13
C LYS A 230 -17.95 6.88 -0.85
N PRO A 231 -18.30 8.17 -0.73
CA PRO A 231 -19.03 8.72 0.41
C PRO A 231 -20.45 8.15 0.47
N GLY A 232 -20.54 6.87 0.79
CA GLY A 232 -21.77 6.09 0.70
C GLY A 232 -21.63 4.62 1.14
N MET A 233 -20.43 4.05 1.35
CA MET A 233 -20.33 2.68 1.90
C MET A 233 -19.02 2.29 2.62
N MET A 234 -18.17 3.24 3.03
CA MET A 234 -17.82 3.37 4.45
C MET A 234 -18.42 4.71 4.83
N ALA A 235 -19.54 4.70 5.54
CA ALA A 235 -20.22 5.93 5.89
C ALA A 235 -19.43 6.59 7.02
N LEU A 236 -18.26 7.18 6.71
CA LEU A 236 -17.71 8.26 7.51
C LEU A 236 -18.72 9.39 7.47
N LYS A 237 -19.74 9.29 8.32
CA LYS A 237 -20.82 10.24 8.43
C LYS A 237 -20.33 11.35 9.33
N ILE A 238 -20.26 12.55 8.78
CA ILE A 238 -20.08 13.74 9.58
C ILE A 238 -21.45 14.11 10.13
N GLN A 239 -21.56 14.18 11.45
CA GLN A 239 -22.70 14.74 12.14
C GLN A 239 -22.24 15.99 12.88
N ARG A 240 -22.97 17.09 12.72
CA ARG A 240 -22.82 18.24 13.61
C ARG A 240 -23.32 17.82 14.99
N ALA A 241 -22.46 17.94 15.99
CA ALA A 241 -22.79 17.56 17.35
C ALA A 241 -23.65 18.63 18.03
N SER A 242 -24.58 18.19 18.87
CA SER A 242 -25.36 19.02 19.79
C SER A 242 -24.99 18.70 21.24
N ILE A 243 -25.67 19.34 22.20
CA ILE A 243 -25.44 19.11 23.64
C ILE A 243 -25.69 17.65 24.04
N GLU A 244 -26.59 16.95 23.33
CA GLU A 244 -26.88 15.54 23.55
C GLU A 244 -25.69 14.62 23.21
N ASP A 245 -24.76 15.09 22.35
CA ASP A 245 -23.58 14.34 21.91
C ASP A 245 -22.35 14.55 22.81
N ILE A 246 -22.47 15.35 23.89
CA ILE A 246 -21.36 15.67 24.79
C ILE A 246 -20.73 14.42 25.39
N ASN A 247 -21.54 13.45 25.81
CA ASN A 247 -21.05 12.18 26.35
C ASN A 247 -20.18 11.42 25.33
N THR A 248 -20.59 11.39 24.05
CA THR A 248 -19.80 10.77 22.98
C THR A 248 -18.46 11.47 22.77
N ILE A 249 -18.43 12.81 22.79
CA ILE A 249 -17.18 13.58 22.67
C ILE A 249 -16.25 13.29 23.84
N ARG A 250 -16.79 13.22 25.07
CA ARG A 250 -16.03 12.88 26.27
C ARG A 250 -15.43 11.48 26.15
N GLU A 251 -16.22 10.47 25.79
CA GLU A 251 -15.75 9.10 25.60
C GLU A 251 -14.61 9.00 24.58
N LEU A 252 -14.73 9.67 23.43
CA LEU A 252 -13.66 9.75 22.43
C LEU A 252 -12.40 10.41 23.01
N THR A 253 -12.57 11.51 23.74
CA THR A 253 -11.46 12.24 24.36
C THR A 253 -10.69 11.34 25.33
N PHE A 254 -11.39 10.65 26.25
CA PHE A 254 -10.76 9.75 27.22
C PHE A 254 -10.06 8.55 26.57
N LYS A 255 -10.50 8.11 25.38
CA LYS A 255 -9.81 7.06 24.60
C LYS A 255 -8.55 7.57 23.92
N VAL A 256 -8.53 8.83 23.47
CA VAL A 256 -7.44 9.40 22.66
C VAL A 256 -6.36 10.08 23.50
N TRP A 257 -6.74 10.87 24.50
CA TRP A 257 -5.83 11.77 25.23
C TRP A 257 -4.70 11.06 25.98
N PRO A 258 -4.96 10.03 26.81
CA PRO A 258 -3.90 9.35 27.57
C PRO A 258 -2.80 8.82 26.65
N GLN A 259 -3.16 8.28 25.49
CA GLN A 259 -2.20 7.73 24.53
C GLN A 259 -1.42 8.81 23.78
N THR A 260 -2.06 9.96 23.53
CA THR A 260 -1.47 11.06 22.76
C THR A 260 -0.49 11.90 23.60
N TYR A 261 -0.82 12.12 24.88
CA TYR A 261 -0.13 13.09 25.72
C TYR A 261 0.72 12.47 26.85
N ALA A 262 0.60 11.17 27.16
CA ALA A 262 1.37 10.55 28.24
C ALA A 262 2.90 10.62 28.03
N ALA A 263 3.36 10.80 26.79
CA ALA A 263 4.79 10.99 26.48
C ALA A 263 5.24 12.46 26.55
N ILE A 264 4.31 13.41 26.77
CA ILE A 264 4.56 14.86 26.67
C ILE A 264 4.32 15.55 28.01
N ILE A 265 3.26 15.18 28.72
CA ILE A 265 2.85 15.80 30.00
C ILE A 265 2.48 14.73 31.04
N GLU A 266 2.58 15.10 32.31
CA GLU A 266 2.30 14.20 33.43
C GLU A 266 0.81 13.84 33.52
N LYS A 267 0.52 12.66 34.07
CA LYS A 267 -0.87 12.18 34.27
C LYS A 267 -1.73 13.18 35.05
N LYS A 268 -1.19 13.84 36.08
CA LYS A 268 -1.91 14.85 36.86
C LYS A 268 -2.34 16.05 36.00
N GLN A 269 -1.47 16.50 35.10
CA GLN A 269 -1.79 17.57 34.15
C GLN A 269 -2.84 17.10 33.13
N ILE A 270 -2.74 15.86 32.63
CA ILE A 270 -3.75 15.27 31.74
C ILE A 270 -5.12 15.26 32.42
N ASP A 271 -5.21 14.74 33.65
CA ASP A 271 -6.45 14.66 34.41
C ASP A 271 -7.04 16.07 34.65
N TYR A 272 -6.20 17.05 35.01
CA TYR A 272 -6.58 18.46 35.16
C TYR A 272 -7.14 19.09 33.88
N MET A 273 -6.45 18.90 32.75
CA MET A 273 -6.87 19.45 31.45
C MET A 273 -8.14 18.78 30.92
N LEU A 274 -8.32 17.48 31.19
CA LEU A 274 -9.55 16.78 30.84
C LEU A 274 -10.75 17.33 31.61
N ASP A 275 -10.60 17.60 32.91
CA ASP A 275 -11.64 18.21 33.72
C ASP A 275 -11.96 19.65 33.26
N MET A 276 -10.92 20.46 33.07
CA MET A 276 -11.05 21.85 32.64
C MET A 276 -11.71 22.00 31.26
N MET A 277 -11.29 21.21 30.26
CA MET A 277 -11.67 21.45 28.86
C MET A 277 -12.76 20.51 28.32
N TYR A 278 -13.04 19.41 29.03
CA TYR A 278 -13.95 18.33 28.62
C TYR A 278 -14.90 17.86 29.72
N SER A 279 -15.06 18.62 30.81
CA SER A 279 -16.26 18.50 31.64
C SER A 279 -17.52 18.82 30.82
N GLU A 280 -18.67 18.28 31.24
CA GLU A 280 -19.95 18.56 30.58
C GLU A 280 -20.21 20.07 30.49
N ALA A 281 -20.09 20.78 31.61
CA ALA A 281 -20.25 22.23 31.67
C ALA A 281 -19.30 22.97 30.71
N ALA A 282 -18.03 22.56 30.62
CA ALA A 282 -17.08 23.20 29.71
C ALA A 282 -17.42 22.97 28.23
N LEU A 283 -17.92 21.78 27.87
CA LEU A 283 -18.33 21.48 26.49
C LEU A 283 -19.64 22.19 26.13
N GLU A 284 -20.60 22.28 27.04
CA GLU A 284 -21.82 23.07 26.86
C GLU A 284 -21.49 24.55 26.64
N GLU A 285 -20.64 25.15 27.48
CA GLU A 285 -20.20 26.54 27.35
C GLU A 285 -19.56 26.80 25.96
N GLN A 286 -18.69 25.88 25.52
CA GLN A 286 -18.05 25.98 24.20
C GLN A 286 -19.06 25.95 23.04
N MET A 287 -20.05 25.05 23.12
CA MET A 287 -21.08 24.89 22.08
C MET A 287 -22.08 26.05 22.05
N LEU A 288 -22.50 26.55 23.21
CA LEU A 288 -23.59 27.51 23.34
C LEU A 288 -23.11 28.97 23.33
N HIS A 289 -21.96 29.26 23.94
CA HIS A 289 -21.52 30.63 24.20
C HIS A 289 -20.26 31.02 23.40
N HIS A 290 -19.37 30.08 23.10
CA HIS A 290 -18.13 30.38 22.36
C HIS A 290 -18.24 30.22 20.84
N GLN A 291 -19.44 29.96 20.30
CA GLN A 291 -19.68 29.76 18.87
C GLN A 291 -18.85 28.62 18.24
N HIS A 292 -18.41 27.64 19.05
CA HIS A 292 -17.71 26.49 18.52
C HIS A 292 -18.70 25.54 17.85
N THR A 293 -18.44 25.20 16.58
CA THR A 293 -19.11 24.10 15.91
C THR A 293 -18.36 22.81 16.17
N PHE A 294 -19.03 21.84 16.78
CA PHE A 294 -18.51 20.49 16.94
C PHE A 294 -19.05 19.57 15.85
N ILE A 295 -18.19 18.69 15.36
CA ILE A 295 -18.56 17.61 14.45
C ILE A 295 -18.00 16.29 14.96
N ILE A 296 -18.77 15.22 14.79
CA ILE A 296 -18.36 13.84 15.06
C ILE A 296 -18.33 13.09 13.73
N ILE A 297 -17.30 12.28 13.54
CA ILE A 297 -17.20 11.33 12.43
C ILE A 297 -17.59 9.97 12.98
N TYR A 298 -18.58 9.36 12.36
CA TYR A 298 -18.98 7.98 12.62
C TYR A 298 -18.43 7.10 11.51
N ASP A 299 -17.81 5.97 11.84
CA ASP A 299 -17.59 4.86 10.90
C ASP A 299 -18.78 3.90 11.06
N ASP A 300 -19.71 3.98 10.10
CA ASP A 300 -21.04 3.37 10.18
C ASP A 300 -21.84 3.93 11.37
N ILE A 301 -22.03 3.16 12.45
CA ILE A 301 -22.70 3.60 13.69
C ILE A 301 -21.72 3.97 14.81
N LEU A 302 -20.42 3.72 14.63
CA LEU A 302 -19.43 3.89 15.69
C LEU A 302 -18.77 5.28 15.60
N PRO A 303 -18.82 6.11 16.66
CA PRO A 303 -18.08 7.37 16.67
C PRO A 303 -16.58 7.08 16.71
N VAL A 304 -15.82 7.66 15.78
CA VAL A 304 -14.38 7.37 15.59
C VAL A 304 -13.47 8.59 15.66
N ALA A 305 -14.03 9.79 15.49
CA ALA A 305 -13.28 11.04 15.60
C ALA A 305 -14.23 12.19 15.92
N PHE A 306 -13.68 13.29 16.44
CA PHE A 306 -14.39 14.55 16.55
C PHE A 306 -13.47 15.73 16.27
N ALA A 307 -14.06 16.86 15.89
CA ALA A 307 -13.38 18.14 15.80
C ALA A 307 -14.28 19.28 16.30
N SER A 308 -13.64 20.39 16.66
CA SER A 308 -14.29 21.63 17.04
C SER A 308 -13.62 22.80 16.34
N TYR A 309 -14.40 23.69 15.75
CA TYR A 309 -13.90 24.85 15.02
C TYR A 309 -14.87 26.03 15.10
N GLY A 310 -14.39 27.26 14.97
CA GLY A 310 -15.23 28.46 15.04
C GLY A 310 -14.54 29.71 14.49
N PRO A 311 -15.26 30.83 14.34
CA PRO A 311 -14.68 32.11 13.96
C PRO A 311 -13.64 32.59 14.99
N SER A 312 -12.54 33.18 14.54
CA SER A 312 -11.47 33.69 15.41
C SER A 312 -10.83 34.94 14.79
N GLY A 313 -11.61 36.02 14.76
CA GLY A 313 -11.21 37.30 14.17
C GLY A 313 -11.83 37.58 12.81
N ASN A 314 -11.27 38.54 12.08
CA ASN A 314 -11.82 38.97 10.79
C ASN A 314 -11.41 38.01 9.67
N ALA A 315 -12.37 37.30 9.10
CA ALA A 315 -12.18 36.27 8.07
C ALA A 315 -11.22 35.12 8.46
N THR A 316 -10.79 35.01 9.71
CA THR A 316 -9.98 33.90 10.21
C THR A 316 -10.83 32.97 11.07
N TRP A 317 -10.64 31.67 10.90
CA TRP A 317 -11.31 30.62 11.66
C TRP A 317 -10.28 29.79 12.41
N LYS A 318 -10.64 29.27 13.59
CA LYS A 318 -9.76 28.45 14.41
C LYS A 318 -10.28 27.02 14.49
N LEU A 319 -9.40 26.06 14.24
CA LEU A 319 -9.60 24.65 14.59
C LEU A 319 -9.18 24.47 16.06
N HIS A 320 -10.15 24.43 16.96
CA HIS A 320 -9.94 24.33 18.40
C HIS A 320 -9.57 22.92 18.85
N LYS A 321 -10.18 21.89 18.26
CA LYS A 321 -9.99 20.49 18.67
C LYS A 321 -10.03 19.59 17.44
N ILE A 322 -9.18 18.55 17.44
CA ILE A 322 -9.22 17.48 16.45
C ILE A 322 -8.61 16.22 17.06
N TYR A 323 -9.43 15.19 17.22
CA TYR A 323 -9.02 13.93 17.82
C TYR A 323 -9.63 12.76 17.07
N ILE A 324 -8.81 11.75 16.84
CA ILE A 324 -9.12 10.58 16.02
C ILE A 324 -8.65 9.36 16.79
N LEU A 325 -9.47 8.32 16.86
CA LEU A 325 -9.07 7.09 17.53
C LEU A 325 -7.79 6.50 16.89
N PRO A 326 -6.86 5.94 17.69
CA PRO A 326 -5.56 5.46 17.19
C PRO A 326 -5.65 4.42 16.07
N ASP A 327 -6.65 3.52 16.13
CA ASP A 327 -6.92 2.50 15.12
C ASP A 327 -7.41 3.08 13.78
N GLN A 328 -7.71 4.38 13.75
CA GLN A 328 -8.17 5.11 12.57
C GLN A 328 -7.08 6.01 11.96
N HIS A 329 -5.88 6.04 12.58
CA HIS A 329 -4.73 6.77 12.04
C HIS A 329 -4.22 6.09 10.75
N GLY A 330 -3.68 6.88 9.83
CA GLY A 330 -3.20 6.39 8.53
C GLY A 330 -4.31 6.10 7.51
N LYS A 331 -5.58 5.97 7.91
CA LYS A 331 -6.72 5.69 7.02
C LYS A 331 -7.31 6.92 6.30
N GLY A 332 -6.71 8.09 6.47
CA GLY A 332 -7.16 9.34 5.83
C GLY A 332 -8.27 10.12 6.57
N VAL A 333 -8.79 9.62 7.70
CA VAL A 333 -9.86 10.27 8.50
C VAL A 333 -9.54 11.73 8.85
N GLY A 334 -8.31 12.01 9.29
CA GLY A 334 -7.90 13.37 9.66
C GLY A 334 -7.85 14.33 8.46
N ARG A 335 -7.38 13.85 7.31
CA ARG A 335 -7.38 14.65 6.07
C ARG A 335 -8.80 14.95 5.62
N PHE A 336 -9.69 13.95 5.68
CA PHE A 336 -11.10 14.11 5.36
C PHE A 336 -11.76 15.17 6.26
N MET A 337 -11.53 15.09 7.58
CA MET A 337 -12.08 16.05 8.54
C MET A 337 -11.60 17.49 8.31
N ILE A 338 -10.28 17.69 8.17
CA ILE A 338 -9.72 19.03 7.93
C ILE A 338 -10.20 19.59 6.59
N ASN A 339 -10.26 18.78 5.54
CA ASN A 339 -10.76 19.24 4.24
C ASN A 339 -12.24 19.66 4.32
N HIS A 340 -13.07 18.92 5.06
CA HIS A 340 -14.47 19.30 5.29
C HIS A 340 -14.58 20.65 6.01
N ILE A 341 -13.77 20.86 7.07
CA ILE A 341 -13.74 22.12 7.82
C ILE A 341 -13.25 23.27 6.94
N MET A 342 -12.15 23.09 6.21
CA MET A 342 -11.63 24.13 5.30
C MET A 342 -12.66 24.51 4.23
N GLU A 343 -13.37 23.54 3.66
CA GLU A 343 -14.42 23.82 2.68
C GLU A 343 -15.59 24.58 3.30
N TYR A 344 -16.05 24.19 4.49
CA TYR A 344 -17.07 24.94 5.23
C TYR A 344 -16.64 26.39 5.49
N VAL A 345 -15.40 26.58 5.97
CA VAL A 345 -14.85 27.92 6.25
C VAL A 345 -14.78 28.76 4.97
N ARG A 346 -14.32 28.17 3.86
CA ARG A 346 -14.26 28.84 2.54
C ARG A 346 -15.64 29.28 2.08
N LEU A 347 -16.65 28.42 2.20
CA LEU A 347 -18.04 28.74 1.87
C LEU A 347 -18.65 29.83 2.77
N LYS A 348 -18.11 30.03 3.98
CA LYS A 348 -18.47 31.13 4.89
C LYS A 348 -17.66 32.41 4.67
N GLY A 349 -16.84 32.47 3.63
CA GLY A 349 -16.00 33.63 3.32
C GLY A 349 -14.75 33.75 4.20
N GLY A 350 -14.36 32.67 4.90
CA GLY A 350 -13.11 32.63 5.64
C GLY A 350 -11.90 32.62 4.71
N TYR A 351 -10.92 33.44 5.05
CA TYR A 351 -9.63 33.59 4.37
C TYR A 351 -8.58 32.57 4.86
N SER A 352 -8.55 32.28 6.16
CA SER A 352 -7.57 31.35 6.73
C SER A 352 -8.14 30.48 7.85
N LEU A 353 -7.52 29.31 8.03
CA LEU A 353 -7.75 28.40 9.15
C LEU A 353 -6.47 28.34 10.01
N ILE A 354 -6.60 28.66 11.29
CA ILE A 354 -5.52 28.61 12.28
C ILE A 354 -5.74 27.49 13.29
N LEU A 355 -4.66 27.03 13.92
CA LEU A 355 -4.69 26.06 15.02
C LEU A 355 -3.49 26.23 15.95
N ASN A 356 -3.62 25.70 17.17
CA ASN A 356 -2.51 25.53 18.10
C ASN A 356 -2.12 24.05 18.16
N VAL A 357 -0.82 23.78 18.20
CA VAL A 357 -0.30 22.42 18.39
C VAL A 357 0.93 22.46 19.30
N ASN A 358 0.94 21.61 20.33
CA ASN A 358 2.06 21.52 21.25
C ASN A 358 3.38 21.28 20.52
N ARG A 359 4.43 22.03 20.89
CA ARG A 359 5.72 22.04 20.16
C ARG A 359 6.39 20.67 20.11
N ASN A 360 6.12 19.82 21.09
CA ASN A 360 6.64 18.45 21.20
C ASN A 360 5.72 17.38 20.59
N ASN A 361 4.55 17.76 20.07
CA ASN A 361 3.59 16.83 19.48
C ASN A 361 3.90 16.57 17.99
N LYS A 362 3.99 15.29 17.61
CA LYS A 362 4.23 14.85 16.23
C LYS A 362 3.12 15.25 15.25
N ALA A 363 1.94 15.63 15.73
CA ALA A 363 0.84 16.13 14.93
C ALA A 363 1.22 17.37 14.09
N ARG A 364 2.25 18.14 14.48
CA ARG A 364 2.77 19.27 13.68
C ARG A 364 3.07 18.87 12.22
N TYR A 365 3.71 17.72 12.03
CA TYR A 365 4.09 17.21 10.70
C TYR A 365 2.88 16.80 9.86
N PHE A 366 1.75 16.46 10.50
CA PHE A 366 0.50 16.19 9.81
C PHE A 366 -0.10 17.48 9.24
N TYR A 367 -0.09 18.57 10.01
CA TYR A 367 -0.56 19.88 9.53
C TYR A 367 0.35 20.47 8.46
N GLU A 368 1.67 20.37 8.59
CA GLU A 368 2.63 20.79 7.57
C GLU A 368 2.37 20.10 6.21
N LYS A 369 2.12 18.78 6.23
CA LYS A 369 1.74 18.01 5.03
C LYS A 369 0.40 18.42 4.42
N LEU A 370 -0.46 19.09 5.18
CA LEU A 370 -1.71 19.66 4.70
C LEU A 370 -1.55 21.12 4.24
N GLY A 371 -0.34 21.69 4.31
CA GLY A 371 -0.03 23.05 3.86
C GLY A 371 -0.22 24.13 4.94
N PHE A 372 -0.26 23.75 6.22
CA PHE A 372 -0.18 24.72 7.31
C PHE A 372 1.27 25.12 7.54
N ASN A 373 1.50 26.39 7.86
CA ASN A 373 2.81 26.93 8.20
C ASN A 373 2.80 27.46 9.63
N ILE A 374 3.92 27.33 10.35
CA ILE A 374 4.09 27.95 11.67
C ILE A 374 4.19 29.46 11.48
N ILE A 375 3.34 30.21 12.17
CA ILE A 375 3.29 31.69 12.12
C ILE A 375 3.65 32.33 13.47
N GLY A 376 3.74 31.54 14.54
CA GLY A 376 4.08 32.05 15.86
C GLY A 376 4.16 30.95 16.93
N GLU A 377 4.47 31.38 18.13
CA GLU A 377 4.55 30.57 19.35
C GLU A 377 3.67 31.20 20.42
N GLU A 378 2.97 30.38 21.21
CA GLU A 378 2.11 30.81 22.31
C GLU A 378 2.37 29.92 23.53
N ASP A 379 2.63 30.54 24.68
CA ASP A 379 2.76 29.88 25.98
C ASP A 379 1.61 30.34 26.87
N THR A 380 0.58 29.49 27.00
CA THR A 380 -0.63 29.83 27.75
C THR A 380 -0.55 29.24 29.15
N ASP A 381 -0.55 30.09 30.18
CA ASP A 381 -0.76 29.66 31.57
C ASP A 381 -2.21 29.18 31.72
N ILE A 382 -2.38 27.90 32.04
CA ILE A 382 -3.70 27.29 32.25
C ILE A 382 -4.02 27.11 33.74
N GLY A 383 -3.23 27.70 34.64
CA GLY A 383 -3.40 27.60 36.07
C GLY A 383 -2.73 26.36 36.67
N SER A 384 -2.68 26.33 38.00
CA SER A 384 -2.04 25.26 38.79
C SER A 384 -0.56 25.00 38.44
N GLY A 385 0.12 26.00 37.87
CA GLY A 385 1.52 25.89 37.43
C GLY A 385 1.71 25.15 36.11
N TYR A 386 0.64 24.84 35.38
CA TYR A 386 0.70 24.18 34.09
C TYR A 386 0.62 25.19 32.93
N PHE A 387 1.35 24.89 31.85
CA PHE A 387 1.39 25.69 30.63
C PHE A 387 1.05 24.85 29.40
N MET A 388 0.42 25.48 28.41
CA MET A 388 0.30 24.97 27.05
C MET A 388 1.31 25.70 26.15
N ASN A 389 2.40 25.02 25.82
CA ASN A 389 3.46 25.56 24.96
C ASN A 389 3.26 25.10 23.52
N ASP A 390 2.60 25.93 22.73
CA ASP A 390 2.11 25.58 21.40
C ASP A 390 2.79 26.41 20.30
N TYR A 391 2.84 25.83 19.10
CA TYR A 391 2.97 26.58 17.86
C TYR A 391 1.60 27.04 17.40
N ILE A 392 1.52 28.27 16.87
CA ILE A 392 0.38 28.74 16.09
C ILE A 392 0.68 28.41 14.63
N MET A 393 -0.20 27.62 14.00
CA MET A 393 -0.09 27.27 12.59
C MET A 393 -1.27 27.83 11.80
N GLU A 394 -1.01 28.34 10.60
CA GLU A 394 -2.01 28.90 9.69
C GLU A 394 -1.95 28.24 8.31
N LYS A 395 -3.13 28.02 7.72
CA LYS A 395 -3.29 27.77 6.30
C LYS A 395 -4.25 28.78 5.69
N LYS A 396 -3.79 29.48 4.65
CA LYS A 396 -4.64 30.32 3.79
C LYS A 396 -5.51 29.44 2.89
N LEU A 397 -6.77 29.82 2.71
CA LEU A 397 -7.78 29.04 1.98
C LEU A 397 -8.09 29.60 0.58
N GLN A 398 -7.46 30.70 0.21
CA GLN A 398 -7.54 31.27 -1.13
C GLN A 398 -6.29 30.91 -1.94
N GLU A 399 -6.50 30.09 -2.97
CA GLU A 399 -5.74 30.08 -4.24
C GLU A 399 -6.75 30.23 -5.38
#